data_AF-A0A1I7SYQ1-F1
#
_entry.id   AF-A0A1I7SYQ1-F1
#
_cell.length_a   1.000
_cell.length_b   1.000
_cell.length_c   1.000
_cell.angle_alpha   90.00
_cell.angle_beta   90.00
_cell.angle_gamma   90.00
#
_symmetry.space_group_name_H-M   'P 1'
#
loop_
_entity.id
_entity.type
_entity.pdbx_description
1 polymer ?
#
loop_
_entity_poly.entity_id
_entity_poly.type
_entity_poly.pdbx_seq_one_letter_code
_entity_poly.pdbx_strand_id
1 'polypeptide(L)'
;MGSFFKHTAREKRYEPITPTAVKYILHVGLSKGSAYSLENDIYDYYNVTIVAKSFVREQIRRMMSCLVNYSYDRISLTTIKWLLENPISSNLYDMGIPIAPPQGLFLTDVVYDPRMFSNPVPYYLHSWDYE
;
A
#
# COMPACT_ATOMS: atom_id res chain seq x y z
N MET A 1 -7.46 -4.72 30.54
CA MET A 1 -7.00 -6.12 30.58
C MET A 1 -7.09 -6.67 29.15
N GLY A 2 -5.97 -6.79 28.44
CA GLY A 2 -5.95 -7.29 27.06
C GLY A 2 -6.17 -8.80 27.05
N SER A 3 -7.14 -9.27 26.27
CA SER A 3 -7.45 -10.70 26.15
C SER A 3 -6.26 -11.47 25.57
N PHE A 4 -5.66 -12.33 26.39
CA PHE A 4 -4.58 -13.26 26.05
C PHE A 4 -5.13 -14.56 25.44
N PHE A 5 -5.96 -14.49 24.40
CA PHE A 5 -6.22 -15.70 23.60
C PHE A 5 -4.94 -16.04 22.84
N LYS A 6 -4.16 -16.99 23.38
CA LYS A 6 -3.03 -17.61 22.69
C LYS A 6 -3.57 -18.43 21.52
N HIS A 7 -3.78 -17.79 20.38
CA HIS A 7 -4.00 -18.51 19.13
C HIS A 7 -2.77 -19.36 18.84
N THR A 8 -2.99 -20.66 18.62
CA THR A 8 -1.93 -21.56 18.17
C THR A 8 -1.38 -21.05 16.82
N ALA A 9 -0.12 -21.33 16.50
CA ALA A 9 0.47 -20.90 15.23
C ALA A 9 -0.30 -21.44 14.00
N ARG A 10 -1.13 -22.48 14.20
CA ARG A 10 -2.03 -23.07 13.20
C ARG A 10 -3.30 -22.25 13.02
N GLU A 11 -3.92 -21.76 14.10
CA GLU A 11 -5.10 -20.89 14.05
C GLU A 11 -4.76 -19.51 13.49
N LYS A 12 -3.57 -18.96 13.81
CA LYS A 12 -3.06 -17.73 13.18
C LYS A 12 -2.84 -17.87 11.67
N ARG A 13 -2.62 -19.10 11.19
CA ARG A 13 -2.44 -19.43 9.76
C ARG A 13 -3.73 -19.88 9.09
N TYR A 14 -4.79 -20.11 9.85
CA TYR A 14 -6.09 -20.44 9.31
C TYR A 14 -6.74 -19.14 8.84
N GLU A 15 -6.41 -18.75 7.62
CA GLU A 15 -7.20 -17.77 6.89
C GLU A 15 -8.28 -18.55 6.12
N PRO A 16 -9.57 -18.37 6.43
CA PRO A 16 -10.65 -19.08 5.75
C PRO A 16 -10.72 -18.75 4.25
N ILE A 17 -10.06 -17.66 3.84
CA ILE A 17 -10.00 -17.17 2.47
C ILE A 17 -8.52 -17.00 2.14
N THR A 18 -8.05 -17.66 1.08
CA THR A 18 -6.70 -17.40 0.55
C THR A 18 -6.63 -15.96 0.02
N PRO A 19 -5.72 -15.12 0.52
CA PRO A 19 -5.65 -13.72 0.11
C PRO A 19 -5.26 -13.64 -1.36
N THR A 20 -6.10 -13.00 -2.17
CA THR A 20 -5.84 -12.79 -3.59
C THR A 20 -4.73 -11.75 -3.78
N ALA A 21 -3.83 -12.01 -4.73
CA ALA A 21 -2.83 -11.03 -5.17
C ALA A 21 -3.44 -9.89 -6.01
N VAL A 22 -4.66 -10.09 -6.53
CA VAL A 22 -5.40 -9.10 -7.31
C VAL A 22 -5.94 -8.02 -6.37
N LYS A 23 -5.52 -6.77 -6.60
CA LYS A 23 -5.97 -5.58 -5.87
C LYS A 23 -6.47 -4.53 -6.85
N TYR A 24 -7.52 -3.81 -6.46
CA TYR A 24 -8.12 -2.75 -7.26
C TYR A 24 -7.65 -1.40 -6.76
N ILE A 25 -7.03 -0.64 -7.65
CA ILE A 25 -6.68 0.75 -7.40
C ILE A 25 -7.91 1.59 -7.74
N LEU A 26 -8.38 2.38 -6.77
CA LEU A 26 -9.55 3.24 -6.92
C LEU A 26 -9.16 4.60 -7.50
N HIS A 27 -7.99 5.10 -7.13
CA HIS A 27 -7.48 6.38 -7.63
C HIS A 27 -5.95 6.37 -7.70
N VAL A 28 -5.42 6.97 -8.75
CA VAL A 28 -4.01 7.37 -8.86
C VAL A 28 -3.99 8.83 -9.29
N GLY A 29 -3.27 9.66 -8.54
CA GLY A 29 -3.08 11.08 -8.83
C GLY A 29 -1.60 11.44 -8.82
N LEU A 30 -1.23 12.42 -9.65
CA LEU A 30 0.09 13.03 -9.66
C LEU A 30 -0.08 14.55 -9.48
N SER A 31 0.65 15.12 -8.54
CA SER A 31 0.64 16.56 -8.27
C SER A 31 2.04 17.07 -7.97
N LYS A 32 2.24 18.39 -8.08
CA LYS A 32 3.49 19.02 -7.64
C LYS A 32 3.64 18.84 -6.13
N GLY A 33 4.78 18.33 -5.71
CA GLY A 33 5.13 18.16 -4.31
C GLY A 33 5.96 19.31 -3.76
N SER A 34 6.32 19.20 -2.50
CA SER A 34 7.25 20.08 -1.80
C SER A 34 8.16 19.24 -0.91
N ALA A 35 9.28 19.82 -0.49
CA ALA A 35 10.13 19.17 0.50
C ALA A 35 9.35 18.92 1.80
N TYR A 36 9.49 17.72 2.36
CA TYR A 36 8.80 17.34 3.59
C TYR A 36 9.61 17.65 4.86
N SER A 37 10.93 17.48 4.82
CA SER A 37 11.81 17.64 5.99
C SER A 37 12.68 18.89 5.95
N LEU A 38 13.30 19.17 4.81
CA LEU A 38 14.23 20.29 4.64
C LEU A 38 13.92 20.98 3.31
N GLU A 39 13.46 22.23 3.42
CA GLU A 39 13.31 23.09 2.26
C GLU A 39 14.63 23.18 1.50
N ASN A 40 14.58 22.90 0.21
CA ASN A 40 15.70 23.05 -0.71
C ASN A 40 15.15 23.33 -2.10
N ASP A 41 15.91 24.13 -2.85
CA ASP A 41 15.61 24.49 -4.23
C ASP A 41 16.40 23.63 -5.24
N ILE A 42 16.94 22.50 -4.79
CA ILE A 42 17.83 21.63 -5.58
C ILE A 42 17.00 20.59 -6.34
N TYR A 43 15.87 20.17 -5.79
CA TYR A 43 15.04 19.11 -6.33
C TYR A 43 13.59 19.56 -6.56
N ASP A 44 13.04 19.19 -7.70
CA ASP A 44 11.61 19.23 -7.94
C ASP A 44 10.93 18.01 -7.32
N TYR A 45 9.97 18.26 -6.43
CA TYR A 45 9.22 17.22 -5.76
C TYR A 45 7.91 16.91 -6.49
N TYR A 46 7.55 15.64 -6.52
CA TYR A 46 6.29 15.16 -7.09
C TYR A 46 5.59 14.25 -6.10
N ASN A 47 4.29 14.49 -5.89
CA ASN A 47 3.45 13.68 -5.01
C ASN A 47 2.60 12.73 -5.86
N VAL A 48 2.76 11.43 -5.60
CA VAL A 48 1.92 10.38 -6.19
C VAL A 48 0.96 9.86 -5.13
N THR A 49 -0.33 10.09 -5.35
CA THR A 49 -1.40 9.64 -4.46
C THR A 49 -2.00 8.37 -5.00
N ILE A 50 -2.10 7.32 -4.18
CA ILE A 50 -2.72 6.04 -4.58
C ILE A 50 -3.75 5.67 -3.52
N VAL A 51 -4.99 5.46 -3.95
CA VAL A 51 -6.10 5.04 -3.09
C VAL A 51 -6.55 3.65 -3.52
N ALA A 52 -6.61 2.73 -2.56
CA ALA A 52 -7.12 1.38 -2.77
C ALA A 52 -7.68 0.82 -1.47
N LYS A 53 -8.53 -0.21 -1.57
CA LYS A 53 -9.08 -0.91 -0.38
C LYS A 53 -8.02 -1.70 0.39
N SER A 54 -7.04 -2.25 -0.32
CA SER A 54 -5.93 -3.01 0.28
C SER A 54 -4.77 -3.11 -0.70
N PHE A 55 -3.57 -3.34 -0.16
CA PHE A 55 -2.34 -3.46 -0.92
C PHE A 55 -1.62 -4.77 -0.59
N VAL A 56 -0.91 -5.34 -1.57
CA VAL A 56 0.06 -6.42 -1.33
C VAL A 56 1.36 -5.83 -0.79
N ARG A 57 2.15 -6.64 -0.08
CA ARG A 57 3.47 -6.24 0.43
C ARG A 57 4.31 -5.59 -0.68
N GLU A 58 4.84 -4.40 -0.37
CA GLU A 58 5.70 -3.59 -1.26
C GLU A 58 5.06 -3.15 -2.59
N GLN A 59 3.75 -3.38 -2.81
CA GLN A 59 3.08 -3.11 -4.08
C GLN A 59 3.32 -1.68 -4.57
N ILE A 60 3.05 -0.68 -3.71
CA ILE A 60 3.22 0.74 -4.06
C ILE A 60 4.67 1.06 -4.41
N ARG A 61 5.63 0.57 -3.61
CA ARG A 61 7.06 0.83 -3.81
C ARG A 61 7.58 0.19 -5.11
N ARG A 62 7.06 -0.99 -5.48
CA ARG A 62 7.40 -1.66 -6.74
C ARG A 62 6.78 -0.93 -7.94
N MET A 63 5.52 -0.50 -7.83
CA MET A 63 4.87 0.33 -8.85
C MET A 63 5.65 1.63 -9.11
N MET A 64 6.06 2.33 -8.04
CA MET A 64 6.85 3.56 -8.15
C MET A 64 8.20 3.33 -8.82
N SER A 65 8.86 2.21 -8.53
CA SER A 65 10.13 1.88 -9.20
C SER A 65 9.94 1.67 -10.71
N CYS A 66 8.89 0.94 -11.12
CA CYS A 66 8.60 0.77 -12.55
C CYS A 66 8.31 2.12 -13.23
N LEU A 67 7.50 2.98 -12.59
CA LEU A 67 7.18 4.29 -13.13
C LEU A 67 8.42 5.17 -13.30
N VAL A 68 9.29 5.24 -12.29
CA VAL A 68 10.53 6.03 -12.36
C VAL A 68 11.49 5.46 -13.40
N ASN A 69 11.71 4.15 -13.44
CA ASN A 69 12.60 3.55 -14.43
C ASN A 69 12.09 3.73 -15.87
N TYR A 70 10.78 3.71 -16.08
CA TYR A 70 10.19 4.01 -17.38
C TYR A 70 10.40 5.47 -17.78
N SER A 71 10.18 6.42 -16.86
CA SER A 71 10.40 7.84 -17.12
C SER A 71 11.84 8.21 -17.48
N TYR A 72 12.82 7.39 -17.05
CA TYR A 72 14.24 7.54 -17.41
C TYR A 72 14.67 6.61 -18.57
N ASP A 73 13.72 6.05 -19.32
CA ASP A 73 13.97 5.13 -20.45
C ASP A 73 14.81 3.89 -20.11
N ARG A 74 14.83 3.46 -18.85
CA ARG A 74 15.57 2.28 -18.38
C ARG A 74 14.79 0.98 -18.59
N ILE A 75 13.47 1.05 -18.65
CA ILE A 75 12.60 -0.08 -18.96
C ILE A 75 11.56 0.34 -19.99
N SER A 76 11.17 -0.59 -20.86
CA SER A 76 10.15 -0.33 -21.88
C SER A 76 8.73 -0.47 -21.32
N LEU A 77 7.76 0.19 -21.95
CA LEU A 77 6.35 0.01 -21.63
C LEU A 77 5.90 -1.46 -21.84
N THR A 78 6.46 -2.14 -22.84
CA THR A 78 6.20 -3.55 -23.11
C THR A 78 6.61 -4.44 -21.93
N THR A 79 7.76 -4.15 -21.32
CA THR A 79 8.22 -4.83 -20.11
C THR A 79 7.24 -4.64 -18.94
N ILE A 80 6.72 -3.43 -18.75
CA ILE A 80 5.73 -3.15 -17.70
C ILE A 80 4.44 -3.93 -17.96
N LYS A 81 3.94 -3.95 -19.20
CA LYS A 81 2.75 -4.74 -19.57
C LYS A 81 2.96 -6.23 -19.29
N TRP A 82 4.10 -6.77 -19.69
CA TRP A 82 4.46 -8.16 -19.43
C TRP A 82 4.51 -8.48 -17.92
N LEU A 83 5.06 -7.57 -17.09
CA LEU A 83 5.09 -7.73 -15.63
C LEU A 83 3.68 -7.74 -15.00
N LEU A 84 2.75 -6.98 -15.56
CA LEU A 84 1.35 -6.99 -15.12
C LEU A 84 0.64 -8.30 -15.50
N GLU A 85 0.94 -8.86 -16.66
CA GLU A 85 0.43 -10.15 -17.12
C GLU A 85 1.07 -11.34 -16.39
N ASN A 86 2.30 -11.17 -15.88
CA ASN A 86 3.08 -12.20 -15.20
C ASN A 86 3.48 -11.72 -13.78
N PRO A 87 2.53 -11.66 -12.82
CA PRO A 87 2.70 -11.01 -11.53
C PRO A 87 3.50 -11.86 -10.51
N ILE A 88 4.70 -12.29 -10.89
CA ILE A 88 5.63 -13.02 -10.03
C ILE A 88 6.62 -12.02 -9.44
N SER A 89 6.70 -11.96 -8.11
CA SER A 89 7.51 -10.96 -7.41
C SER A 89 9.02 -11.04 -7.68
N SER A 90 9.54 -12.22 -8.05
CA SER A 90 10.95 -12.43 -8.42
C SER A 90 11.29 -11.81 -9.77
N ASN A 91 10.34 -11.69 -10.72
CA ASN A 91 10.60 -11.13 -12.04
C ASN A 91 11.24 -9.72 -11.97
N LEU A 92 10.77 -8.89 -11.03
CA LEU A 92 11.34 -7.56 -10.78
C LEU A 92 12.81 -7.64 -10.31
N TYR A 93 13.11 -8.59 -9.43
CA TYR A 93 14.46 -8.80 -8.89
C TYR A 93 15.40 -9.36 -9.97
N ASP A 94 14.95 -10.36 -10.72
CA ASP A 94 15.72 -11.00 -11.80
C ASP A 94 16.02 -10.03 -12.94
N MET A 95 15.12 -9.08 -13.19
CA MET A 95 15.33 -7.96 -14.14
C MET A 95 16.18 -6.81 -13.58
N GLY A 96 16.64 -6.89 -12.33
CA GLY A 96 17.43 -5.85 -11.69
C GLY A 96 16.66 -4.55 -11.42
N ILE A 97 15.32 -4.59 -11.39
CA ILE A 97 14.48 -3.43 -11.08
C ILE A 97 14.44 -3.27 -9.55
N PRO A 98 15.07 -2.21 -8.98
CA PRO A 98 15.15 -2.06 -7.53
C PRO A 98 13.77 -1.75 -6.93
N ILE A 99 13.61 -1.95 -5.63
CA ILE A 99 12.38 -1.51 -4.93
C ILE A 99 12.58 -0.05 -4.51
N ALA A 100 11.60 0.83 -4.77
CA ALA A 100 11.70 2.22 -4.36
C ALA A 100 11.94 2.31 -2.84
N PRO A 101 12.71 3.26 -2.32
CA PRO A 101 12.99 3.35 -0.89
C PRO A 101 11.73 3.61 -0.01
N PRO A 102 11.70 3.17 1.26
CA PRO A 102 10.53 3.33 2.12
C PRO A 102 10.30 4.77 2.59
N GLN A 103 11.36 5.59 2.70
CA GLN A 103 11.28 6.93 3.29
C GLN A 103 10.39 7.93 2.53
N GLY A 104 10.03 7.64 1.27
CA GLY A 104 9.14 8.47 0.47
C GLY A 104 7.67 8.02 0.49
N LEU A 105 7.33 6.96 1.23
CA LEU A 105 5.97 6.42 1.29
C LEU A 105 5.31 6.80 2.62
N PHE A 106 4.20 7.53 2.53
CA PHE A 106 3.43 7.99 3.68
C PHE A 106 1.99 7.49 3.59
N LEU A 107 1.46 6.97 4.70
CA LEU A 107 0.03 6.73 4.84
C LEU A 107 -0.63 8.05 5.22
N THR A 108 -1.42 8.61 4.30
CA THR A 108 -2.03 9.94 4.47
C THR A 108 -3.42 9.88 5.08
N ASP A 109 -4.26 8.93 4.66
CA ASP A 109 -5.65 8.84 5.09
C ASP A 109 -6.16 7.39 5.09
N VAL A 110 -7.13 7.08 5.96
CA VAL A 110 -7.84 5.80 6.04
C VAL A 110 -9.34 6.10 6.12
N VAL A 111 -10.05 5.84 5.03
CA VAL A 111 -11.49 6.12 4.92
C VAL A 111 -12.30 4.96 5.49
N TYR A 112 -13.21 5.28 6.42
CA TYR A 112 -14.18 4.35 7.00
C TYR A 112 -15.59 4.67 6.50
N ASP A 113 -16.46 3.67 6.41
CA ASP A 113 -17.88 3.89 6.13
C ASP A 113 -18.50 4.66 7.32
N PRO A 114 -19.21 5.78 7.08
CA PRO A 114 -19.92 6.52 8.13
C PRO A 114 -20.77 5.64 9.07
N ARG A 115 -21.34 4.56 8.53
CA ARG A 115 -22.15 3.59 9.28
C ARG A 115 -21.36 2.87 10.37
N MET A 116 -20.04 2.75 10.23
CA MET A 116 -19.18 2.15 11.24
C MET A 116 -19.04 3.04 12.48
N PHE A 117 -19.28 4.35 12.35
CA PHE A 117 -19.32 5.27 13.49
C PHE A 117 -20.70 5.32 14.13
N SER A 118 -21.78 5.21 13.34
CA SER A 118 -23.15 5.20 13.89
C SER A 118 -23.56 3.84 14.46
N ASN A 119 -23.11 2.74 13.86
CA ASN A 119 -23.46 1.35 14.19
C ASN A 119 -22.20 0.44 14.15
N PRO A 120 -21.24 0.58 15.08
CA PRO A 120 -20.01 -0.21 15.08
C PRO A 120 -20.28 -1.72 15.24
N VAL A 121 -19.61 -2.56 14.45
CA VAL A 121 -19.66 -4.03 14.58
C VAL A 121 -18.24 -4.57 14.76
N PRO A 122 -17.92 -5.28 15.86
CA PRO A 122 -18.77 -5.48 17.04
C PRO A 122 -19.01 -4.16 17.78
N TYR A 123 -20.20 -3.99 18.38
CA TYR A 123 -20.43 -2.95 19.39
C TYR A 123 -19.52 -3.26 20.57
N TYR A 124 -18.37 -2.59 20.64
CA TYR A 124 -17.53 -2.67 21.82
C TYR A 124 -18.01 -1.60 22.80
N LEU A 125 -18.83 -2.02 23.76
CA LEU A 125 -19.26 -1.18 24.88
C LEU A 125 -18.18 -1.26 25.96
N HIS A 126 -17.55 -0.12 26.28
CA HIS A 126 -16.69 -0.04 27.44
C HIS A 126 -17.55 -0.03 28.71
N SER A 127 -16.99 -0.53 29.81
CA SER A 127 -17.68 -0.56 31.10
C SER A 127 -18.05 0.83 31.65
N TRP A 128 -17.44 1.89 31.13
CA TRP A 128 -17.68 3.29 31.52
C TRP A 128 -18.62 4.05 30.56
N ASP A 129 -19.16 3.40 29.52
CA ASP A 129 -20.16 4.01 28.63
C ASP A 129 -21.58 3.99 29.25
N TYR A 130 -21.71 3.49 30.49
CA TYR A 130 -22.95 3.36 31.25
C TYR A 130 -23.09 4.39 32.40
N GLU A 131 -22.31 5.47 32.40
CA GLU A 131 -22.47 6.60 33.33
C GLU A 131 -23.31 7.75 32.74
#